data_AF-A0A917PFH6-F1
#
_entry.id   AF-A0A917PFH6-F1
#
_cell.length_a   1.000
_cell.length_b   1.000
_cell.length_c   1.000
_cell.angle_alpha   90.00
_cell.angle_beta   90.00
_cell.angle_gamma   90.00
#
_symmetry.space_group_name_H-M   'P 1'
#
loop_
_entity.id
_entity.type
_entity.pdbx_description
1 polymer ?
#
loop_
_entity_poly.entity_id
_entity_poly.type
_entity_poly.pdbx_seq_one_letter_code
_entity_poly.pdbx_strand_id
1 'polypeptide(L)'
;MSDTTPSPVAPAPAPRSLRRTLGSIVLGFEVIVVFLAALVIWGLAPTEDSTLDLPPWVALAAGGALIVGLVVTIGLLRFSWGYVVGWVLQVLIIAAGVLNPAMFFVGALFGGMWWYGMVAGARIDRDRTANAGPGKEQE
;
A
#
# COMPACT_ATOMS: atom_id res chain seq x y z
N MET A 1 34.24 18.42 44.60
CA MET A 1 33.88 17.11 44.03
C MET A 1 32.44 17.26 43.58
N SER A 2 32.24 17.65 42.31
CA SER A 2 30.91 17.96 41.78
C SER A 2 30.36 16.67 41.17
N ASP A 3 29.32 16.11 41.80
CA ASP A 3 28.64 14.93 41.27
C ASP A 3 27.85 15.32 40.01
N THR A 4 28.38 14.97 38.85
CA THR A 4 27.67 15.03 37.58
C THR A 4 26.65 13.90 37.57
N THR A 5 25.43 14.15 38.02
CA THR A 5 24.33 13.20 37.87
C THR A 5 23.99 13.11 36.38
N PRO A 6 24.12 11.96 35.71
CA PRO A 6 23.79 11.84 34.30
C PRO A 6 22.28 12.09 34.10
N SER A 7 21.95 13.07 33.26
CA SER A 7 20.57 13.34 32.86
C SER A 7 19.95 12.10 32.22
N PRO A 8 18.72 11.69 32.59
CA PRO A 8 18.07 10.53 31.99
C PRO A 8 17.85 10.78 30.49
N VAL A 9 18.53 9.99 29.66
CA VAL A 9 18.36 10.00 28.20
C VAL A 9 16.93 9.55 27.90
N ALA A 10 16.12 10.42 27.33
CA ALA A 10 14.76 10.08 26.92
C ALA A 10 14.80 8.91 25.90
N PRO A 11 13.93 7.89 26.04
CA PRO A 11 13.95 6.73 25.15
C PRO A 11 13.68 7.15 23.70
N ALA A 12 14.54 6.70 22.78
CA ALA A 12 14.38 6.96 21.35
C ALA A 12 13.06 6.33 20.84
N PRO A 13 12.30 7.03 19.96
CA PRO A 13 11.03 6.51 19.44
C PRO A 13 11.24 5.18 18.69
N ALA A 14 10.36 4.22 18.95
CA ALA A 14 10.45 2.89 18.36
C ALA A 14 10.43 2.95 16.82
N PRO A 15 11.30 2.19 16.12
CA PRO A 15 11.39 2.22 14.67
C PRO A 15 10.10 1.71 14.03
N ARG A 16 9.60 2.46 13.04
CA ARG A 16 8.39 2.11 12.25
C ARG A 16 8.52 0.73 11.58
N SER A 17 7.45 -0.06 11.66
CA SER A 17 7.40 -1.40 11.07
C SER A 17 7.64 -1.37 9.55
N LEU A 18 8.52 -2.24 9.06
CA LEU A 18 8.95 -2.24 7.66
C LEU A 18 7.82 -2.62 6.70
N ARG A 19 6.99 -3.59 7.07
CA ARG A 19 5.76 -3.96 6.32
C ARG A 19 4.87 -2.76 6.04
N ARG A 20 4.75 -1.83 7.00
CA ARG A 20 3.91 -0.64 6.90
C ARG A 20 4.50 0.35 5.90
N THR A 21 5.82 0.51 5.92
CA THR A 21 6.53 1.41 5.00
C THR A 21 6.44 0.89 3.56
N LEU A 22 6.76 -0.39 3.35
CA LEU A 22 6.68 -1.00 2.02
C LEU A 22 5.25 -0.95 1.48
N GLY A 23 4.26 -1.33 2.31
CA GLY A 23 2.85 -1.25 1.93
C GLY A 23 2.38 0.16 1.59
N SER A 24 2.81 1.20 2.34
CA SER A 24 2.47 2.59 2.01
C SER A 24 3.10 3.06 0.70
N ILE A 25 4.33 2.64 0.39
CA ILE A 25 5.01 3.00 -0.85
C ILE A 25 4.28 2.35 -2.04
N VAL A 26 3.96 1.06 -1.94
CA VAL A 26 3.22 0.31 -2.97
C VAL A 26 1.89 1.00 -3.27
N LEU A 27 1.05 1.22 -2.25
CA LEU A 27 -0.25 1.86 -2.40
C LEU A 27 -0.13 3.30 -2.94
N GLY A 28 0.89 4.05 -2.52
CA GLY A 28 1.12 5.42 -3.00
C GLY A 28 1.40 5.48 -4.50
N PHE A 29 2.25 4.58 -5.01
CA PHE A 29 2.49 4.47 -6.45
C PHE A 29 1.25 3.96 -7.19
N GLU A 30 0.51 3.03 -6.59
CA GLU A 30 -0.69 2.46 -7.18
C GLU A 30 -1.79 3.51 -7.38
N VAL A 31 -1.93 4.46 -6.45
CA VAL A 31 -2.84 5.62 -6.61
C VAL A 31 -2.53 6.38 -7.91
N ILE A 32 -1.25 6.64 -8.19
CA ILE A 32 -0.82 7.35 -9.39
C ILE A 32 -1.15 6.53 -10.63
N VAL A 33 -0.88 5.22 -10.60
CA VAL A 33 -1.14 4.35 -11.75
C VAL A 33 -2.64 4.22 -12.02
N VAL A 34 -3.46 4.01 -10.99
CA VAL A 34 -4.93 3.93 -11.13
C VAL A 34 -5.50 5.25 -11.64
N PHE A 35 -4.97 6.38 -11.19
CA PHE A 35 -5.35 7.69 -11.72
C PHE A 35 -5.05 7.83 -13.22
N LEU A 36 -3.82 7.53 -13.62
CA LEU A 36 -3.44 7.59 -15.04
C LEU A 36 -4.25 6.60 -15.88
N ALA A 37 -4.51 5.41 -15.38
CA ALA A 37 -5.31 4.42 -16.07
C ALA A 37 -6.77 4.85 -16.22
N ALA A 38 -7.36 5.48 -15.20
CA ALA A 38 -8.71 6.05 -15.29
C ALA A 38 -8.77 7.13 -16.38
N LEU A 39 -7.74 7.98 -16.50
CA LEU A 39 -7.63 8.96 -17.58
C LEU A 39 -7.45 8.31 -18.95
N VAL A 40 -6.66 7.24 -19.06
CA VAL A 40 -6.47 6.49 -20.32
C VAL A 40 -7.76 5.83 -20.75
N ILE A 41 -8.48 5.16 -19.84
CA ILE A 41 -9.77 4.52 -20.13
C ILE A 41 -10.80 5.57 -20.57
N TRP A 42 -10.86 6.71 -19.86
CA TRP A 42 -11.76 7.80 -20.22
C TRP A 42 -11.39 8.46 -21.56
N GLY A 43 -10.10 8.71 -21.81
CA GLY A 43 -9.62 9.39 -23.02
C GLY A 43 -9.64 8.50 -24.27
N LEU A 44 -9.59 7.18 -24.11
CA LEU A 44 -9.68 6.21 -25.21
C LEU A 44 -11.10 5.64 -25.38
N ALA A 45 -12.07 6.03 -24.56
CA ALA A 45 -13.44 5.54 -24.64
C ALA A 45 -14.05 5.87 -26.03
N PRO A 46 -14.33 4.86 -26.88
CA PRO A 46 -14.95 5.11 -28.17
C PRO A 46 -16.36 5.65 -27.94
N THR A 47 -16.69 6.77 -28.58
CA THR A 47 -17.98 7.46 -28.41
C THR A 47 -19.19 6.65 -28.88
N GLU A 48 -18.99 5.50 -29.53
CA GLU A 48 -20.07 4.77 -30.24
C GLU A 48 -20.01 3.23 -30.09
N ASP A 49 -18.98 2.63 -29.50
CA ASP A 49 -18.80 1.15 -29.59
C ASP A 49 -18.09 0.55 -28.36
N SER A 50 -18.62 0.82 -27.18
CA SER A 50 -18.16 0.19 -25.94
C SER A 50 -18.94 -1.10 -25.71
N THR A 51 -18.27 -2.24 -25.55
CA THR A 51 -18.85 -3.59 -25.33
C THR A 51 -19.80 -3.72 -24.13
N LEU A 52 -19.99 -2.65 -23.35
CA LEU A 52 -20.79 -2.61 -22.12
C LEU A 52 -21.80 -1.45 -22.06
N ASP A 53 -21.94 -0.62 -23.10
CA ASP A 53 -22.85 0.57 -23.10
C ASP A 53 -22.71 1.46 -21.84
N LEU A 54 -21.51 1.50 -21.23
CA LEU A 54 -21.29 2.25 -20.01
C LEU A 54 -20.98 3.72 -20.33
N PRO A 55 -21.61 4.68 -19.64
CA PRO A 55 -21.29 6.09 -19.79
C PRO A 55 -19.80 6.39 -19.51
N PRO A 56 -19.15 7.31 -20.24
CA PRO A 56 -17.73 7.62 -20.07
C PRO A 56 -17.33 8.04 -18.65
N TRP A 57 -18.25 8.70 -17.93
CA TRP A 57 -18.01 9.15 -16.55
C TRP A 57 -17.84 7.99 -15.55
N VAL A 58 -18.32 6.78 -15.87
CA VAL A 58 -18.21 5.60 -15.00
C VAL A 58 -16.75 5.21 -14.80
N ALA A 59 -15.91 5.33 -15.83
CA ALA A 59 -14.48 5.05 -15.71
C ALA A 59 -13.78 5.98 -14.69
N LEU A 60 -14.12 7.27 -14.73
CA LEU A 60 -13.59 8.26 -13.79
C LEU A 60 -14.14 8.04 -12.38
N ALA A 61 -15.43 7.72 -12.23
CA ALA A 61 -16.03 7.42 -10.95
C ALA A 61 -15.44 6.15 -10.31
N ALA A 62 -15.27 5.08 -11.09
CA ALA A 62 -14.68 3.83 -10.63
C ALA A 62 -13.19 4.01 -10.26
N GLY A 63 -12.42 4.69 -11.11
CA GLY A 63 -11.03 5.03 -10.83
C GLY A 63 -10.89 5.92 -9.58
N GLY A 64 -11.75 6.93 -9.44
CA GLY A 64 -11.80 7.80 -8.27
C GLY A 64 -12.14 7.03 -6.99
N ALA A 65 -13.11 6.12 -7.03
CA ALA A 65 -13.47 5.28 -5.90
C ALA A 65 -12.31 4.36 -5.47
N LEU A 66 -11.59 3.78 -6.44
CA LEU A 66 -10.39 2.98 -6.16
C LEU A 66 -9.28 3.81 -5.53
N ILE A 67 -9.02 5.02 -6.05
CA ILE A 67 -8.02 5.94 -5.48
C ILE A 67 -8.36 6.29 -4.03
N VAL A 68 -9.60 6.66 -3.75
CA VAL A 68 -10.04 6.96 -2.38
C VAL A 68 -9.85 5.74 -1.49
N GLY A 69 -10.24 4.55 -1.97
CA GLY A 69 -10.01 3.30 -1.27
C GLY A 69 -8.52 3.06 -0.95
N LEU A 70 -7.62 3.27 -1.92
CA LEU A 70 -6.18 3.10 -1.75
C LEU A 70 -5.64 4.08 -0.69
N VAL A 71 -6.02 5.35 -0.77
CA VAL A 71 -5.60 6.38 0.20
C VAL A 71 -6.10 6.07 1.61
N VAL A 72 -7.38 5.69 1.74
CA VAL A 72 -7.95 5.24 3.01
C VAL A 72 -7.17 4.04 3.55
N THR A 73 -6.86 3.07 2.67
CA THR A 73 -6.07 1.88 3.03
C THR A 73 -4.71 2.27 3.59
N ILE A 74 -3.99 3.23 3.01
CA ILE A 74 -2.71 3.74 3.55
C ILE A 74 -2.85 4.17 5.03
N GLY A 75 -3.94 4.86 5.38
CA GLY A 75 -4.25 5.21 6.77
C GLY A 75 -4.59 3.99 7.64
N LEU A 76 -5.32 3.02 7.08
CA LEU A 76 -5.72 1.78 7.76
C LEU A 76 -4.59 0.78 7.96
N LEU A 77 -3.45 0.89 7.27
CA LEU A 77 -2.26 0.05 7.50
C LEU A 77 -1.69 0.16 8.93
N ARG A 78 -2.19 1.09 9.75
CA ARG A 78 -1.91 1.13 11.19
C ARG A 78 -2.53 -0.03 11.96
N PHE A 79 -3.54 -0.68 11.39
CA PHE A 79 -4.25 -1.80 11.97
C PHE A 79 -3.97 -3.10 11.21
N SER A 80 -3.97 -4.23 11.92
CA SER A 80 -3.75 -5.56 11.35
C SER A 80 -4.79 -5.97 10.29
N TRP A 81 -6.02 -5.46 10.37
CA TRP A 81 -7.07 -5.73 9.37
C TRP A 81 -6.93 -4.89 8.09
N GLY A 82 -6.16 -3.78 8.13
CA GLY A 82 -5.90 -2.96 6.94
C GLY A 82 -5.18 -3.73 5.82
N TYR A 83 -4.46 -4.79 6.17
CA TYR A 83 -3.82 -5.67 5.18
C TYR A 83 -4.83 -6.51 4.38
N VAL A 84 -5.96 -6.88 4.99
CA VAL A 84 -7.05 -7.59 4.29
C VAL A 84 -7.73 -6.65 3.30
N VAL A 85 -7.96 -5.39 3.71
CA VAL A 85 -8.51 -4.35 2.83
C VAL A 85 -7.60 -4.12 1.62
N GLY A 86 -6.29 -4.04 1.82
CA GLY A 86 -5.33 -3.94 0.72
C GLY A 86 -5.42 -5.12 -0.27
N TRP A 87 -5.57 -6.35 0.22
CA TRP A 87 -5.80 -7.51 -0.64
C TRP A 87 -7.09 -7.42 -1.47
N VAL A 88 -8.18 -6.97 -0.85
CA VAL A 88 -9.44 -6.75 -1.57
C VAL A 88 -9.24 -5.71 -2.69
N LEU A 89 -8.54 -4.62 -2.41
CA LEU A 89 -8.25 -3.60 -3.41
C LEU A 89 -7.36 -4.12 -4.55
N GLN A 90 -6.38 -4.96 -4.25
CA GLN A 90 -5.55 -5.60 -5.30
C GLN A 90 -6.41 -6.43 -6.26
N VAL A 91 -7.34 -7.22 -5.73
CA VAL A 91 -8.26 -8.00 -6.56
C VAL A 91 -9.17 -7.09 -7.39
N LEU A 92 -9.66 -5.99 -6.82
CA LEU A 92 -10.47 -5.02 -7.56
C LEU A 92 -9.69 -4.34 -8.70
N ILE A 93 -8.41 -4.01 -8.49
CA ILE A 93 -7.55 -3.40 -9.50
C ILE A 93 -7.25 -4.39 -10.62
N ILE A 94 -6.97 -5.66 -10.28
CA ILE A 94 -6.80 -6.72 -11.27
C ILE A 94 -8.11 -6.93 -12.05
N ALA A 95 -9.27 -6.91 -11.39
CA ALA A 95 -10.57 -7.02 -12.06
C ALA A 95 -10.86 -5.82 -12.98
N ALA A 96 -10.37 -4.62 -12.65
CA ALA A 96 -10.40 -3.47 -13.55
C ALA A 96 -9.60 -3.71 -14.86
N GLY A 97 -8.72 -4.71 -14.89
CA GLY A 97 -8.11 -5.30 -16.08
C GLY A 97 -9.09 -5.68 -17.19
N VAL A 98 -10.33 -6.04 -16.84
CA VAL A 98 -11.37 -6.35 -17.83
C VAL A 98 -11.70 -5.13 -18.71
N LEU A 99 -11.59 -3.91 -18.16
CA LEU A 99 -11.83 -2.68 -18.91
C LEU A 99 -10.62 -2.28 -19.75
N ASN A 100 -9.41 -2.54 -19.24
CA ASN A 100 -8.17 -2.27 -19.96
C ASN A 100 -7.16 -3.39 -19.66
N PRO A 101 -6.80 -4.24 -20.64
CA PRO A 101 -5.89 -5.35 -20.42
C PRO A 101 -4.53 -4.98 -19.82
N ALA A 102 -4.05 -3.75 -20.03
CA ALA A 102 -2.82 -3.27 -19.41
C ALA A 102 -2.89 -3.26 -17.87
N MET A 103 -4.11 -3.10 -17.31
CA MET A 103 -4.33 -3.10 -15.86
C MET A 103 -4.18 -4.49 -15.25
N PHE A 104 -4.31 -5.58 -16.02
CA PHE A 104 -3.93 -6.91 -15.52
C PHE A 104 -2.45 -6.98 -15.22
N PHE A 105 -1.61 -6.44 -16.11
CA PHE A 105 -0.16 -6.43 -15.92
C PHE A 105 0.22 -5.55 -14.72
N VAL A 106 -0.35 -4.35 -14.63
CA VAL A 106 -0.15 -3.44 -13.50
C VAL A 106 -0.60 -4.08 -12.19
N GLY A 107 -1.83 -4.57 -12.12
CA GLY A 107 -2.39 -5.17 -10.91
C GLY A 107 -1.62 -6.42 -10.48
N ALA A 108 -1.13 -7.23 -11.42
CA ALA A 108 -0.26 -8.36 -11.09
C ALA A 108 1.09 -7.90 -10.53
N LEU A 109 1.70 -6.87 -11.11
CA LEU A 109 2.98 -6.31 -10.64
C LEU A 109 2.84 -5.73 -9.23
N PHE A 110 1.85 -4.87 -9.02
CA PHE A 110 1.59 -4.22 -7.73
C PHE A 110 1.10 -5.21 -6.68
N GLY A 111 0.22 -6.14 -7.04
CA GLY A 111 -0.22 -7.23 -6.17
C GLY A 111 0.93 -8.15 -5.76
N GLY A 112 1.85 -8.45 -6.68
CA GLY A 112 3.08 -9.20 -6.40
C GLY A 112 4.01 -8.44 -5.44
N MET A 113 4.20 -7.14 -5.65
CA MET A 113 5.00 -6.29 -4.78
C MET A 113 4.36 -6.13 -3.39
N TRP A 114 3.03 -6.03 -3.32
CA TRP A 114 2.26 -6.01 -2.08
C TRP A 114 2.45 -7.31 -1.30
N TRP A 115 2.26 -8.46 -1.94
CA TRP A 115 2.48 -9.78 -1.34
C TRP A 115 3.92 -9.91 -0.82
N TYR A 116 4.90 -9.55 -1.64
CA TYR A 116 6.30 -9.57 -1.24
C TYR A 116 6.56 -8.65 -0.04
N GLY A 117 6.03 -7.42 -0.06
CA GLY A 117 6.14 -6.48 1.06
C GLY A 117 5.56 -7.03 2.37
N MET A 118 4.48 -7.81 2.30
CA MET A 118 3.90 -8.46 3.47
C MET A 118 4.73 -9.63 3.97
N VAL A 119 5.24 -10.48 3.07
CA VAL A 119 6.08 -11.65 3.44
C VAL A 119 7.45 -11.22 3.94
N ALA A 120 8.14 -10.34 3.21
CA ALA A 120 9.47 -9.81 3.58
C ALA A 120 9.38 -8.94 4.83
N GLY A 121 8.36 -8.09 4.90
CA GLY A 121 8.08 -7.27 6.09
C GLY A 121 7.87 -8.14 7.34
N ALA A 122 7.08 -9.21 7.25
CA ALA A 122 6.82 -10.10 8.39
C ALA A 122 8.04 -10.94 8.81
N ARG A 123 8.98 -11.24 7.89
CA ARG A 123 10.24 -11.92 8.22
C ARG A 123 11.17 -10.97 8.99
N ILE A 124 11.41 -9.78 8.45
CA ILE A 124 12.34 -8.81 9.04
C ILE A 124 11.83 -8.23 10.37
N ASP A 125 10.51 -8.05 10.51
CA ASP A 125 9.89 -7.59 11.76
C ASP A 125 10.06 -8.62 12.88
N ARG A 126 9.98 -9.93 12.55
CA ARG A 126 10.27 -11.04 13.49
C ARG A 126 11.74 -11.11 13.87
N ASP A 127 12.65 -10.95 12.91
CA ASP A 127 14.08 -10.98 13.17
C ASP A 127 14.52 -9.80 14.06
N ARG A 128 13.91 -8.62 13.89
CA ARG A 128 14.14 -7.45 14.76
C ARG A 128 13.57 -7.62 16.16
N THR A 129 12.41 -8.25 16.32
CA THR A 129 11.86 -8.52 17.66
C THR A 129 12.66 -9.58 18.40
N ALA A 130 13.23 -10.57 17.70
CA ALA A 130 14.11 -11.58 18.29
C ALA A 130 15.48 -11.01 18.72
N ASN A 131 16.06 -10.09 17.94
CA ASN A 131 17.35 -9.46 18.26
C ASN A 131 17.26 -8.28 19.24
N ALA A 132 16.06 -7.79 19.58
CA ALA A 132 15.85 -6.79 20.62
C ALA A 132 15.78 -7.40 22.05
N GLY A 133 16.11 -8.69 22.20
CA GLY A 133 16.18 -9.38 23.49
C GLY A 133 17.18 -8.76 24.48
N PRO A 134 16.94 -8.93 25.80
CA PRO A 134 17.55 -8.13 26.88
C PRO A 134 19.04 -8.46 27.06
N GLY A 135 19.94 -7.58 26.62
CA GLY A 135 21.37 -7.93 26.68
C GLY A 135 22.36 -6.82 26.36
N LYS A 136 22.13 -5.59 26.84
CA LYS A 136 23.13 -4.51 26.79
C LYS A 136 23.12 -3.57 28.03
N GLU A 137 22.45 -3.94 29.13
CA GLU A 137 22.44 -3.16 30.38
C GLU A 137 23.23 -3.82 31.52
N GLN A 138 24.05 -4.83 31.21
CA GLN A 138 24.99 -5.42 32.18
C GLN A 138 26.40 -5.47 31.59
N GLU A 139 26.98 -4.30 31.31
CA GLU A 139 28.45 -4.10 31.33
C GLU A 139 28.77 -2.69 31.84
#